data_AF-A0A0D2CTF5-F1
#
_entry.id   AF-A0A0D2CTF5-F1
#
_cell.length_a   1.000
_cell.length_b   1.000
_cell.length_c   1.000
_cell.angle_alpha   90.00
_cell.angle_beta   90.00
_cell.angle_gamma   90.00
#
_symmetry.space_group_name_H-M   'P 1'
#
loop_
_entity.id
_entity.type
_entity.pdbx_description
1 polymer ?
#
loop_
_entity_poly.entity_id
_entity_poly.type
_entity_poly.pdbx_seq_one_letter_code
_entity_poly.pdbx_strand_id
1 'polypeptide(L)'
;MSFGKLYGYKENARSTALLAVAKENNLDIELVETRTPVTDPEYRKLNPLSRIPTFVGSNGFILTESIAIAIYFASQNDKTTLLGKTKQDYASIVRWMSFSNSEILPNLSGWFSPLIGKVAYNKKSVDDHKKAALDAIHALEQHFLVHTFLVGERITLADLYVTSQMSRGFQYVLDKEWRAENPTTTRWFETITNQPIWKAIVAEPIMIEEAVKYTPPKKEAKPAKAPAAAPEKKEKKPAPEEAEEEEEAKPEVKAKHPLEALPKPTLILDDWKRKYSNEDTRSVALPWFWEHYKPDEYSLWKIDYKYNDELTLTFMSSNLIGGFFNRLEASRKYLFGAASVYGQANDSVIQGAFLVRGDEALPAFDVAPDWESYEFTKLDPSKPEDKEFLENQWSWDKPIEVNGKTYEWADGKVFK
;
A
#
# COMPACT_ATOMS: atom_id res chain seq x y z
N MET A 1 35.54 -21.26 -1.77
CA MET A 1 35.42 -19.80 -1.96
C MET A 1 34.01 -19.54 -2.42
N SER A 2 33.33 -18.53 -1.87
CA SER A 2 31.95 -18.23 -2.25
C SER A 2 31.84 -17.97 -3.76
N PHE A 3 30.79 -18.51 -4.37
CA PHE A 3 30.41 -18.22 -5.75
C PHE A 3 30.03 -16.74 -5.92
N GLY A 4 29.41 -16.16 -4.90
CA GLY A 4 29.08 -14.74 -4.86
C GLY A 4 28.09 -14.41 -3.75
N LYS A 5 27.78 -13.11 -3.66
CA LYS A 5 26.84 -12.55 -2.70
C LYS A 5 25.46 -12.38 -3.33
N LEU A 6 24.43 -12.80 -2.62
CA LEU A 6 23.04 -12.52 -2.97
C LEU A 6 22.47 -11.55 -1.93
N TYR A 7 22.14 -10.34 -2.36
CA TYR A 7 21.46 -9.36 -1.52
C TYR A 7 19.96 -9.62 -1.55
N GLY A 8 19.39 -9.98 -0.40
CA GLY A 8 18.00 -10.38 -0.25
C GLY A 8 17.74 -10.96 1.14
N TYR A 9 16.64 -11.66 1.34
CA TYR A 9 16.33 -12.33 2.62
C TYR A 9 15.56 -13.63 2.39
N LYS A 10 15.64 -14.57 3.34
CA LYS A 10 15.12 -15.95 3.17
C LYS A 10 13.63 -16.04 2.89
N GLU A 11 12.81 -15.17 3.51
CA GLU A 11 11.35 -15.16 3.32
C GLU A 11 10.91 -14.37 2.07
N ASN A 12 11.84 -13.79 1.32
CA ASN A 12 11.53 -13.13 0.06
C ASN A 12 11.35 -14.18 -1.03
N ALA A 13 10.13 -14.34 -1.54
CA ALA A 13 9.80 -15.34 -2.56
C ALA A 13 10.75 -15.32 -3.78
N ARG A 14 11.25 -14.16 -4.19
CA ARG A 14 12.21 -14.09 -5.30
C ARG A 14 13.59 -14.60 -4.89
N SER A 15 14.03 -14.34 -3.67
CA SER A 15 15.33 -14.82 -3.15
C SER A 15 15.30 -16.31 -2.81
N THR A 16 14.21 -16.82 -2.22
CA THR A 16 14.05 -18.24 -1.88
C THR A 16 14.25 -19.15 -3.10
N ALA A 17 13.67 -18.78 -4.25
CA ALA A 17 13.85 -19.50 -5.51
C ALA A 17 15.33 -19.56 -5.92
N LEU A 18 16.05 -18.45 -5.80
CA LEU A 18 17.48 -18.38 -6.14
C LEU A 18 18.33 -19.26 -5.23
N LEU A 19 18.04 -19.27 -3.93
CA LEU A 19 18.74 -20.11 -2.97
C LEU A 19 18.51 -21.60 -3.24
N ALA A 20 17.30 -22.00 -3.66
CA ALA A 20 17.00 -23.38 -4.04
C ALA A 20 17.81 -23.81 -5.27
N VAL A 21 17.85 -22.95 -6.30
CA VAL A 21 18.61 -23.22 -7.54
C VAL A 21 20.12 -23.25 -7.29
N ALA A 22 20.61 -22.32 -6.46
CA ALA A 22 22.01 -22.31 -6.02
C ALA A 22 22.36 -23.61 -5.29
N LYS A 23 21.48 -24.09 -4.42
CA LYS A 23 21.69 -25.36 -3.68
C LYS A 23 21.75 -26.56 -4.62
N GLU A 24 20.84 -26.66 -5.59
CA GLU A 24 20.85 -27.75 -6.59
C GLU A 24 22.16 -27.82 -7.38
N ASN A 25 22.69 -26.66 -7.73
CA ASN A 25 23.92 -26.55 -8.49
C ASN A 25 25.18 -26.44 -7.62
N ASN A 26 25.07 -26.67 -6.31
CA ASN A 26 26.18 -26.58 -5.35
C ASN A 26 26.94 -25.23 -5.40
N LEU A 27 26.23 -24.14 -5.64
CA LEU A 27 26.78 -22.78 -5.63
C LEU A 27 26.83 -22.25 -4.19
N ASP A 28 28.03 -21.91 -3.73
CA ASP A 28 28.27 -21.35 -2.40
C ASP A 28 27.89 -19.86 -2.35
N ILE A 29 26.62 -19.56 -2.05
CA ILE A 29 26.08 -18.20 -2.00
C ILE A 29 26.12 -17.62 -0.59
N GLU A 30 26.79 -16.47 -0.43
CA GLU A 30 26.66 -15.63 0.77
C GLU A 30 25.36 -14.82 0.68
N LEU A 31 24.35 -15.13 1.50
CA LEU A 31 23.14 -14.31 1.59
C LEU A 31 23.42 -13.08 2.46
N VAL A 32 23.39 -11.90 1.84
CA VAL A 32 23.50 -10.61 2.53
C VAL A 32 22.10 -10.11 2.85
N GLU A 33 21.70 -10.18 4.13
CA GLU A 33 20.36 -9.79 4.59
C GLU A 33 20.05 -8.34 4.20
N THR A 34 19.17 -8.17 3.22
CA THR A 34 18.82 -6.87 2.62
C THR A 34 17.32 -6.78 2.44
N ARG A 35 16.69 -5.74 2.98
CA ARG A 35 15.23 -5.51 2.93
C ARG A 35 14.92 -4.14 2.33
N THR A 36 13.84 -4.04 1.56
CA THR A 36 13.39 -2.78 0.98
C THR A 36 12.57 -1.97 2.00
N PRO A 37 12.66 -0.62 2.01
CA PRO A 37 13.47 0.20 1.13
C PRO A 37 14.97 0.13 1.46
N VAL A 38 15.83 0.00 0.45
CA VAL A 38 17.29 0.02 0.64
C VAL A 38 17.76 1.46 0.49
N THR A 39 18.31 2.04 1.55
CA THR A 39 18.77 3.44 1.59
C THR A 39 20.28 3.59 1.47
N ASP A 40 21.03 2.48 1.51
CA ASP A 40 22.49 2.48 1.38
C ASP A 40 22.93 2.98 -0.01
N PRO A 41 23.67 4.10 -0.10
CA PRO A 41 24.18 4.62 -1.37
C PRO A 41 25.14 3.64 -2.08
N GLU A 42 25.89 2.81 -1.34
CA GLU A 42 26.80 1.83 -1.94
C GLU A 42 26.02 0.71 -2.62
N TYR A 43 24.90 0.28 -2.02
CA TYR A 43 24.01 -0.67 -2.68
C TYR A 43 23.41 -0.10 -3.96
N ARG A 44 23.10 1.19 -4.00
CA ARG A 44 22.57 1.84 -5.20
C ARG A 44 23.54 1.83 -6.38
N LYS A 45 24.85 1.72 -6.13
CA LYS A 45 25.86 1.50 -7.17
C LYS A 45 25.77 0.09 -7.78
N LEU A 46 25.34 -0.90 -7.00
CA LEU A 46 25.12 -2.28 -7.47
C LEU A 46 23.77 -2.39 -8.20
N ASN A 47 22.73 -1.75 -7.68
CA ASN A 47 21.39 -1.74 -8.27
C ASN A 47 20.78 -0.33 -8.15
N PRO A 48 20.74 0.46 -9.24
CA PRO A 48 20.22 1.83 -9.23
C PRO A 48 18.77 1.97 -8.78
N LEU A 49 17.97 0.90 -8.92
CA LEU A 49 16.56 0.86 -8.49
C LEU A 49 16.40 0.49 -7.02
N SER A 50 17.50 0.15 -6.32
CA SER A 50 17.51 -0.24 -4.91
C SER A 50 16.54 -1.40 -4.61
N ARG A 51 16.37 -2.30 -5.58
CA ARG A 51 15.52 -3.50 -5.49
C ARG A 51 16.34 -4.72 -5.09
N ILE A 52 15.66 -5.74 -4.60
CA ILE A 52 16.20 -7.07 -4.32
C ILE A 52 15.38 -8.10 -5.11
N PRO A 53 15.97 -9.24 -5.51
CA PRO A 53 17.36 -9.64 -5.27
C PRO A 53 18.37 -8.96 -6.21
N THR A 54 19.61 -8.81 -5.73
CA THR A 54 20.80 -8.43 -6.53
C THR A 54 21.92 -9.42 -6.27
N PHE A 55 22.55 -9.94 -7.32
CA PHE A 55 23.68 -10.85 -7.22
C PHE A 55 25.00 -10.14 -7.56
N VAL A 56 26.04 -10.43 -6.80
CA VAL A 56 27.42 -9.99 -7.05
C VAL A 56 28.34 -11.21 -6.99
N GLY A 57 28.82 -11.65 -8.15
CA GLY A 57 29.76 -12.76 -8.28
C GLY A 57 31.12 -12.43 -7.65
N SER A 58 31.84 -13.46 -7.19
CA SER A 58 33.22 -13.30 -6.70
C SER A 58 34.19 -12.76 -7.76
N ASN A 59 33.82 -12.85 -9.04
CA ASN A 59 34.50 -12.26 -10.18
C ASN A 59 34.11 -10.79 -10.46
N GLY A 60 33.27 -10.17 -9.62
CA GLY A 60 32.77 -8.81 -9.81
C GLY A 60 31.58 -8.67 -10.76
N PHE A 61 31.04 -9.76 -11.30
CA PHE A 61 29.85 -9.71 -12.15
C PHE A 61 28.61 -9.35 -11.32
N ILE A 62 27.94 -8.26 -11.68
CA ILE A 62 26.71 -7.80 -11.02
C ILE A 62 25.52 -8.15 -11.91
N LEU A 63 24.51 -8.79 -11.32
CA LEU A 63 23.28 -9.16 -12.02
C LEU A 63 22.05 -8.81 -11.19
N THR A 64 21.10 -8.13 -11.81
CA THR A 64 19.79 -7.77 -11.26
C THR A 64 18.69 -8.57 -11.97
N GLU A 65 17.46 -8.46 -11.48
CA GLU A 65 16.27 -9.21 -11.91
C GLU A 65 16.31 -10.70 -11.55
N SER A 66 15.35 -11.14 -10.74
CA SER A 66 15.35 -12.49 -10.17
C SER A 66 15.27 -13.61 -11.22
N ILE A 67 14.59 -13.40 -12.35
CA ILE A 67 14.53 -14.41 -13.42
C ILE A 67 15.91 -14.57 -14.08
N ALA A 68 16.62 -13.47 -14.33
CA ALA A 68 17.94 -13.50 -14.93
C ALA A 68 18.95 -14.20 -13.98
N ILE A 69 18.92 -13.86 -12.69
CA ILE A 69 19.78 -14.51 -11.68
C ILE A 69 19.47 -16.01 -11.58
N ALA A 70 18.18 -16.39 -11.61
CA ALA A 70 17.78 -17.80 -11.55
C ALA A 70 18.30 -18.60 -12.74
N ILE A 71 18.20 -18.05 -13.96
CA ILE A 71 18.73 -18.67 -15.17
C ILE A 71 20.26 -18.75 -15.10
N TYR A 72 20.94 -17.69 -14.67
CA TYR A 72 22.39 -17.65 -14.52
C TYR A 72 22.89 -18.69 -13.52
N PHE A 73 22.21 -18.87 -12.39
CA PHE A 73 22.55 -19.90 -11.41
C PHE A 73 22.30 -21.30 -11.97
N ALA A 74 21.16 -21.50 -12.65
CA ALA A 74 20.85 -22.77 -13.30
C ALA A 74 21.90 -23.15 -14.36
N SER A 75 22.33 -22.18 -15.16
CA SER A 75 23.27 -22.37 -16.27
C SER A 75 24.72 -22.59 -15.83
N GLN A 76 25.07 -22.47 -14.54
CA GLN A 76 26.42 -22.83 -14.07
C GLN A 76 26.69 -24.33 -14.16
N ASN A 77 25.64 -25.15 -14.33
CA ASN A 77 25.75 -26.57 -14.54
C ASN A 77 25.31 -26.91 -15.96
N ASP A 78 26.26 -27.18 -16.85
CA ASP A 78 26.00 -27.54 -18.26
C ASP A 78 25.16 -28.81 -18.42
N LYS A 79 25.06 -29.63 -17.37
CA LYS A 79 24.26 -30.86 -17.32
C LYS A 79 22.93 -30.66 -16.59
N THR A 80 22.55 -29.42 -16.26
CA THR A 80 21.33 -29.13 -15.53
C THR A 80 20.10 -29.60 -16.31
N THR A 81 19.12 -30.16 -15.61
CA THR A 81 17.80 -30.43 -16.19
C THR A 81 16.82 -29.29 -15.96
N LEU A 82 17.21 -28.25 -15.21
CA LEU A 82 16.33 -27.16 -14.82
C LEU A 82 15.96 -26.23 -15.97
N LEU A 83 16.74 -26.21 -17.06
CA LEU A 83 16.55 -25.33 -18.22
C LEU A 83 15.84 -26.01 -19.40
N GLY A 84 15.27 -27.20 -19.18
CA GLY A 84 14.59 -27.96 -20.24
C GLY A 84 15.56 -28.62 -21.22
N LYS A 85 15.03 -29.43 -22.15
CA LYS A 85 15.83 -30.14 -23.16
C LYS A 85 15.80 -29.45 -24.52
N THR A 86 14.69 -28.79 -24.83
CA THR A 86 14.44 -28.14 -26.11
C THR A 86 14.35 -26.63 -25.96
N LYS A 87 14.45 -25.90 -27.08
CA LYS A 87 14.22 -24.45 -27.10
C LYS A 87 12.79 -24.11 -26.68
N GLN A 88 11.84 -24.97 -26.99
CA GLN A 88 10.43 -24.86 -26.61
C GLN A 88 10.25 -25.04 -25.10
N ASP A 89 10.96 -25.99 -24.49
CA ASP A 89 10.96 -26.17 -23.03
C ASP A 89 11.50 -24.91 -22.37
N TYR A 90 12.66 -24.43 -22.82
CA TYR A 90 13.30 -23.23 -22.27
C TYR A 90 12.38 -22.00 -22.36
N ALA A 91 11.77 -21.76 -23.53
CA ALA A 91 10.83 -20.65 -23.70
C ALA A 91 9.60 -20.80 -22.79
N SER A 92 9.09 -22.03 -22.61
CA SER A 92 7.97 -22.31 -21.71
C SER A 92 8.34 -22.09 -20.24
N ILE A 93 9.58 -22.42 -19.85
CA ILE A 93 10.11 -22.17 -18.51
C ILE A 93 10.13 -20.67 -18.24
N VAL A 94 10.72 -19.89 -19.14
CA VAL A 94 10.78 -18.43 -19.03
C VAL A 94 9.37 -17.83 -18.99
N ARG A 95 8.44 -18.32 -19.81
CA ARG A 95 7.03 -17.89 -19.79
C ARG A 95 6.40 -18.07 -18.41
N TRP A 96 6.53 -19.25 -17.79
CA TRP A 96 5.96 -19.50 -16.46
C TRP A 96 6.61 -18.68 -15.36
N MET A 97 7.93 -18.49 -15.41
CA MET A 97 8.65 -17.61 -14.49
C MET A 97 8.18 -16.15 -14.64
N SER A 98 8.00 -15.68 -15.88
CA SER A 98 7.47 -14.35 -16.17
C SER A 98 6.03 -14.20 -15.67
N PHE A 99 5.15 -15.14 -16.05
CA PHE A 99 3.74 -15.15 -15.67
C PHE A 99 3.56 -15.09 -14.16
N SER A 100 4.27 -15.94 -13.41
CA SER A 100 4.17 -15.90 -11.95
C SER A 100 4.67 -14.56 -11.39
N ASN A 101 5.78 -14.04 -11.92
CA ASN A 101 6.39 -12.80 -11.43
C ASN A 101 5.56 -11.54 -11.73
N SER A 102 4.70 -11.55 -12.76
CA SER A 102 3.81 -10.44 -13.11
C SER A 102 2.38 -10.61 -12.60
N GLU A 103 1.80 -11.82 -12.72
CA GLU A 103 0.38 -12.06 -12.47
C GLU A 103 0.10 -12.67 -11.09
N ILE A 104 1.00 -13.50 -10.56
CA ILE A 104 0.76 -14.22 -9.30
C ILE A 104 1.34 -13.45 -8.12
N LEU A 105 2.67 -13.30 -8.04
CA LEU A 105 3.31 -12.75 -6.85
C LEU A 105 2.86 -11.32 -6.53
N PRO A 106 2.77 -10.38 -7.50
CA PRO A 106 2.32 -9.02 -7.20
C PRO A 106 0.89 -8.98 -6.67
N ASN A 107 -0.03 -9.75 -7.28
CA ASN A 107 -1.42 -9.81 -6.84
C ASN A 107 -1.59 -10.53 -5.50
N LEU A 108 -0.89 -11.65 -5.27
CA LEU A 108 -0.82 -12.26 -3.93
C LEU A 108 -0.30 -11.27 -2.90
N SER A 109 0.78 -10.54 -3.21
CA SER A 109 1.33 -9.53 -2.32
C SER A 109 0.34 -8.40 -2.03
N GLY A 110 -0.40 -7.92 -3.03
CA GLY A 110 -1.45 -6.92 -2.88
C GLY A 110 -2.63 -7.42 -2.04
N TRP A 111 -2.93 -8.71 -2.10
CA TRP A 111 -3.95 -9.36 -1.27
C TRP A 111 -3.47 -9.52 0.18
N PHE A 112 -2.35 -10.21 0.44
CA PHE A 112 -1.96 -10.53 1.83
C PHE A 112 -1.23 -9.41 2.57
N SER A 113 -0.47 -8.55 1.89
CA SER A 113 0.39 -7.56 2.58
C SER A 113 -0.41 -6.57 3.44
N PRO A 114 -1.59 -6.10 3.01
CA PRO A 114 -2.42 -5.27 3.87
C PRO A 114 -3.07 -6.03 5.03
N LEU A 115 -3.33 -7.32 4.86
CA LEU A 115 -3.91 -8.18 5.92
C LEU A 115 -2.93 -8.42 7.08
N ILE A 116 -1.62 -8.36 6.80
CA ILE A 116 -0.55 -8.52 7.80
C ILE A 116 0.11 -7.18 8.19
N GLY A 117 -0.49 -6.05 7.84
CA GLY A 117 -0.01 -4.72 8.25
C GLY A 117 1.27 -4.23 7.58
N LYS A 118 1.72 -4.86 6.47
CA LYS A 118 2.89 -4.38 5.70
C LYS A 118 2.58 -3.23 4.76
N VAL A 119 1.32 -3.13 4.34
CA VAL A 119 0.77 -2.08 3.47
C VAL A 119 -0.53 -1.61 4.11
N ALA A 120 -0.93 -0.37 3.88
CA ALA A 120 -2.21 0.13 4.36
C ALA A 120 -3.38 -0.71 3.82
N TYR A 121 -4.30 -1.10 4.70
CA TYR A 121 -5.48 -1.86 4.31
C TYR A 121 -6.48 -0.98 3.54
N ASN A 122 -6.77 -1.39 2.30
CA ASN A 122 -7.87 -0.87 1.50
C ASN A 122 -8.68 -2.06 0.99
N LYS A 123 -9.95 -2.18 1.42
CA LYS A 123 -10.80 -3.33 1.11
C LYS A 123 -10.94 -3.57 -0.40
N LYS A 124 -11.20 -2.53 -1.19
CA LYS A 124 -11.37 -2.66 -2.64
C LYS A 124 -10.08 -3.16 -3.30
N SER A 125 -8.95 -2.57 -2.95
CA SER A 125 -7.64 -2.99 -3.49
C SER A 125 -7.31 -4.43 -3.12
N VAL A 126 -7.59 -4.84 -1.87
CA VAL A 126 -7.42 -6.23 -1.43
C VAL A 126 -8.35 -7.16 -2.22
N ASP A 127 -9.61 -6.80 -2.41
CA ASP A 127 -10.59 -7.60 -3.16
C ASP A 127 -10.22 -7.71 -4.65
N ASP A 128 -9.75 -6.61 -5.27
CA ASP A 128 -9.29 -6.58 -6.66
C ASP A 128 -8.04 -7.47 -6.85
N HIS A 129 -7.05 -7.34 -5.96
CA HIS A 129 -5.85 -8.18 -5.99
C HIS A 129 -6.15 -9.65 -5.67
N LYS A 130 -7.07 -9.92 -4.75
CA LYS A 130 -7.58 -11.26 -4.48
C LYS A 130 -8.16 -11.88 -5.75
N LYS A 131 -9.07 -11.17 -6.42
CA LYS A 131 -9.68 -11.65 -7.66
C LYS A 131 -8.62 -11.93 -8.72
N ALA A 132 -7.73 -10.96 -8.99
CA ALA A 132 -6.68 -11.11 -10.00
C ALA A 132 -5.72 -12.27 -9.67
N ALA A 133 -5.35 -12.46 -8.40
CA ALA A 133 -4.52 -13.58 -7.98
C ALA A 133 -5.23 -14.92 -8.21
N LEU A 134 -6.50 -15.03 -7.83
CA LEU A 134 -7.29 -16.26 -8.02
C LEU A 134 -7.48 -16.59 -9.49
N ASP A 135 -7.77 -15.59 -10.33
CA ASP A 135 -7.90 -15.76 -11.79
C ASP A 135 -6.57 -16.28 -12.40
N ALA A 136 -5.43 -15.72 -11.98
CA ALA A 136 -4.12 -16.17 -12.43
C ALA A 136 -3.78 -17.59 -11.94
N ILE A 137 -4.07 -17.90 -10.67
CA ILE A 137 -3.81 -19.23 -10.10
C ILE A 137 -4.72 -20.29 -10.74
N HIS A 138 -5.94 -19.93 -11.15
CA HIS A 138 -6.81 -20.84 -11.86
C HIS A 138 -6.19 -21.34 -13.17
N ALA A 139 -5.36 -20.54 -13.84
CA ALA A 139 -4.60 -21.00 -15.01
C ALA A 139 -3.58 -22.11 -14.65
N LEU A 140 -3.03 -22.12 -13.43
CA LEU A 140 -2.21 -23.22 -12.93
C LEU A 140 -3.06 -24.46 -12.67
N GLU A 141 -4.23 -24.30 -12.04
CA GLU A 141 -5.15 -25.41 -11.77
C GLU A 141 -5.53 -26.11 -13.07
N GLN A 142 -5.92 -25.36 -14.11
CA GLN A 142 -6.21 -25.93 -15.43
C GLN A 142 -5.00 -26.62 -16.06
N HIS A 143 -3.81 -26.05 -15.91
CA HIS A 143 -2.58 -26.67 -16.42
C HIS A 143 -2.31 -28.01 -15.75
N PHE A 144 -2.48 -28.10 -14.43
CA PHE A 144 -2.16 -29.31 -13.66
C PHE A 144 -3.23 -30.41 -13.70
N LEU A 145 -4.35 -30.20 -14.40
CA LEU A 145 -5.31 -31.27 -14.70
C LEU A 145 -4.67 -32.42 -15.50
N VAL A 146 -3.72 -32.10 -16.38
CA VAL A 146 -3.10 -33.07 -17.31
C VAL A 146 -1.57 -33.08 -17.27
N HIS A 147 -0.95 -32.28 -16.39
CA HIS A 147 0.50 -32.20 -16.26
C HIS A 147 0.96 -32.41 -14.82
N THR A 148 2.07 -33.13 -14.64
CA THR A 148 2.69 -33.29 -13.31
C THR A 148 3.46 -32.03 -12.90
N PHE A 149 4.17 -31.41 -13.84
CA PHE A 149 5.06 -30.26 -13.69
C PHE A 149 4.70 -29.13 -14.68
N LEU A 150 5.27 -27.94 -14.50
CA LEU A 150 4.99 -26.80 -15.36
C LEU A 150 5.49 -26.97 -16.80
N VAL A 151 6.63 -27.65 -16.98
CA VAL A 151 7.23 -27.89 -18.29
C VAL A 151 7.81 -29.31 -18.37
N GLY A 152 7.27 -30.10 -19.29
CA GLY A 152 7.65 -31.49 -19.49
C GLY A 152 7.34 -32.39 -18.28
N GLU A 153 8.03 -33.52 -18.20
CA GLU A 153 7.77 -34.57 -17.20
C GLU A 153 8.83 -34.61 -16.07
N ARG A 154 9.36 -33.44 -15.68
CA ARG A 154 10.29 -33.31 -14.56
C ARG A 154 10.31 -31.89 -13.99
N ILE A 155 10.86 -31.76 -12.79
CA ILE A 155 11.10 -30.46 -12.16
C ILE A 155 12.04 -29.62 -13.04
N THR A 156 11.61 -28.40 -13.31
CA THR A 156 12.37 -27.37 -14.01
C THR A 156 12.53 -26.13 -13.12
N LEU A 157 13.28 -25.15 -13.64
CA LEU A 157 13.39 -23.84 -13.00
C LEU A 157 12.02 -23.17 -12.81
N ALA A 158 11.06 -23.42 -13.72
CA ALA A 158 9.70 -22.92 -13.57
C ALA A 158 9.06 -23.46 -12.29
N ASP A 159 9.17 -24.76 -12.01
CA ASP A 159 8.54 -25.38 -10.83
C ASP A 159 9.08 -24.78 -9.54
N LEU A 160 10.40 -24.65 -9.41
CA LEU A 160 11.04 -24.06 -8.23
C LEU A 160 10.66 -22.58 -8.05
N TYR A 161 10.68 -21.83 -9.15
CA TYR A 161 10.43 -20.40 -9.13
C TYR A 161 8.96 -20.07 -8.83
N VAL A 162 8.00 -20.73 -9.50
CA VAL A 162 6.57 -20.52 -9.25
C VAL A 162 6.17 -21.04 -7.87
N THR A 163 6.70 -22.18 -7.42
CA THR A 163 6.43 -22.72 -6.06
C THR A 163 6.83 -21.70 -5.00
N SER A 164 7.98 -21.05 -5.17
CA SER A 164 8.43 -20.01 -4.26
C SER A 164 7.48 -18.82 -4.14
N GLN A 165 6.89 -18.40 -5.24
CA GLN A 165 5.92 -17.32 -5.25
C GLN A 165 4.58 -17.74 -4.64
N MET A 166 4.11 -18.93 -5.02
CA MET A 166 2.90 -19.53 -4.47
C MET A 166 3.00 -19.78 -2.96
N SER A 167 4.20 -20.05 -2.43
CA SER A 167 4.42 -20.26 -1.00
C SER A 167 3.87 -19.12 -0.13
N ARG A 168 3.89 -17.88 -0.64
CA ARG A 168 3.30 -16.72 0.07
C ARG A 168 1.78 -16.81 0.11
N GLY A 169 1.15 -17.29 -0.97
CA GLY A 169 -0.28 -17.59 -0.98
C GLY A 169 -0.64 -18.63 0.07
N PHE A 170 0.02 -19.80 0.03
CA PHE A 170 -0.19 -20.89 1.01
C PHE A 170 0.10 -20.47 2.46
N GLN A 171 1.03 -19.54 2.67
CA GLN A 171 1.34 -19.03 4.00
C GLN A 171 0.26 -18.12 4.60
N TYR A 172 -0.50 -17.38 3.78
CA TYR A 172 -1.41 -16.34 4.30
C TYR A 172 -2.86 -16.42 3.86
N VAL A 173 -3.16 -16.86 2.64
CA VAL A 173 -4.51 -16.64 2.03
C VAL A 173 -5.09 -17.83 1.27
N LEU A 174 -4.26 -18.81 0.88
CA LEU A 174 -4.72 -20.04 0.21
C LEU A 174 -4.93 -21.13 1.28
N ASP A 175 -6.07 -21.05 1.94
CA ASP A 175 -6.40 -21.84 3.12
C ASP A 175 -6.93 -23.24 2.79
N LYS A 176 -7.42 -23.97 3.80
CA LYS A 176 -7.90 -25.34 3.62
C LYS A 176 -9.09 -25.43 2.64
N GLU A 177 -10.01 -24.48 2.69
CA GLU A 177 -11.18 -24.46 1.81
C GLU A 177 -10.75 -24.25 0.36
N TRP A 178 -9.90 -23.25 0.11
CA TRP A 178 -9.35 -23.01 -1.21
C TRP A 178 -8.59 -24.23 -1.76
N ARG A 179 -7.80 -24.91 -0.92
CA ARG A 179 -7.04 -26.12 -1.30
C ARG A 179 -7.93 -27.29 -1.69
N ALA A 180 -9.09 -27.43 -1.06
CA ALA A 180 -10.07 -28.45 -1.42
C ALA A 180 -10.69 -28.18 -2.80
N GLU A 181 -10.88 -26.92 -3.17
CA GLU A 181 -11.40 -26.49 -4.47
C GLU A 181 -10.34 -26.50 -5.59
N ASN A 182 -9.05 -26.43 -5.23
CA ASN A 182 -7.92 -26.36 -6.16
C ASN A 182 -6.92 -27.52 -5.91
N PRO A 183 -7.37 -28.78 -6.08
CA PRO A 183 -6.59 -29.95 -5.67
C PRO A 183 -5.35 -30.19 -6.52
N THR A 184 -5.34 -29.84 -7.81
CA THR A 184 -4.20 -30.16 -8.68
C THR A 184 -3.04 -29.21 -8.49
N THR A 185 -3.32 -27.92 -8.26
CA THR A 185 -2.33 -26.92 -7.84
C THR A 185 -1.77 -27.27 -6.46
N THR A 186 -2.65 -27.67 -5.53
CA THR A 186 -2.22 -28.09 -4.18
C THR A 186 -1.31 -29.31 -4.25
N ARG A 187 -1.68 -30.34 -5.01
CA ARG A 187 -0.84 -31.54 -5.26
C ARG A 187 0.51 -31.15 -5.83
N TRP A 188 0.56 -30.29 -6.86
CA TRP A 188 1.83 -29.86 -7.44
C TRP A 188 2.70 -29.12 -6.41
N PHE A 189 2.12 -28.19 -5.66
CA PHE A 189 2.84 -27.45 -4.62
C PHE A 189 3.45 -28.38 -3.57
N GLU A 190 2.68 -29.34 -3.06
CA GLU A 190 3.17 -30.36 -2.12
C GLU A 190 4.26 -31.24 -2.74
N THR A 191 4.12 -31.59 -4.03
CA THR A 191 5.11 -32.38 -4.76
C THR A 191 6.46 -31.67 -4.81
N ILE A 192 6.48 -30.37 -5.08
CA ILE A 192 7.73 -29.57 -5.15
C ILE A 192 8.27 -29.28 -3.76
N THR A 193 7.43 -28.87 -2.82
CA THR A 193 7.88 -28.48 -1.49
C THR A 193 8.39 -29.65 -0.64
N ASN A 194 8.04 -30.89 -1.00
CA ASN A 194 8.59 -32.09 -0.38
C ASN A 194 9.95 -32.54 -0.94
N GLN A 195 10.46 -31.91 -1.99
CA GLN A 195 11.74 -32.27 -2.59
C GLN A 195 12.92 -31.87 -1.68
N PRO A 196 14.02 -32.65 -1.67
CA PRO A 196 15.19 -32.33 -0.86
C PRO A 196 15.78 -30.94 -1.14
N ILE A 197 15.83 -30.53 -2.41
CA ILE A 197 16.28 -29.20 -2.84
C ILE A 197 15.47 -28.08 -2.17
N TRP A 198 14.15 -28.25 -2.06
CA TRP A 198 13.27 -27.27 -1.46
C TRP A 198 13.43 -27.24 0.06
N LYS A 199 13.37 -28.42 0.70
CA LYS A 199 13.51 -28.57 2.16
C LYS A 199 14.85 -28.08 2.70
N ALA A 200 15.89 -28.07 1.88
CA ALA A 200 17.18 -27.51 2.26
C ALA A 200 17.14 -25.98 2.49
N ILE A 201 16.16 -25.28 1.90
CA ILE A 201 15.99 -23.83 2.01
C ILE A 201 14.81 -23.48 2.90
N VAL A 202 13.68 -24.17 2.71
CA VAL A 202 12.43 -24.00 3.46
C VAL A 202 12.08 -25.35 4.08
N ALA A 203 12.57 -25.59 5.30
CA ALA A 203 12.41 -26.87 5.98
C ALA A 203 10.94 -27.25 6.22
N GLU A 204 10.13 -26.25 6.59
CA GLU A 204 8.71 -26.43 6.90
C GLU A 204 7.86 -25.44 6.08
N PRO A 205 7.39 -25.85 4.90
CA PRO A 205 6.44 -25.09 4.11
C PRO A 205 5.13 -24.87 4.88
N ILE A 206 4.67 -23.62 4.98
CA ILE A 206 3.42 -23.30 5.66
C ILE A 206 2.26 -23.45 4.69
N MET A 207 1.25 -24.21 5.09
CA MET A 207 -0.06 -24.25 4.45
C MET A 207 -1.11 -23.85 5.49
N ILE A 208 -1.62 -22.64 5.38
CA ILE A 208 -2.51 -22.06 6.39
C ILE A 208 -3.85 -22.80 6.41
N GLU A 209 -4.41 -22.98 7.60
CA GLU A 209 -5.73 -23.62 7.76
C GLU A 209 -6.89 -22.66 7.48
N GLU A 210 -6.74 -21.40 7.89
CA GLU A 210 -7.72 -20.32 7.69
C GLU A 210 -7.00 -19.07 7.15
N ALA A 211 -7.51 -18.47 6.08
CA ALA A 211 -6.90 -17.28 5.49
C ALA A 211 -6.81 -16.13 6.52
N VAL A 212 -5.68 -15.42 6.53
CA VAL A 212 -5.47 -14.27 7.40
C VAL A 212 -6.58 -13.24 7.14
N LYS A 213 -7.24 -12.83 8.20
CA LYS A 213 -8.21 -11.75 8.19
C LYS A 213 -7.52 -10.48 8.66
N TYR A 214 -7.94 -9.35 8.09
CA TYR A 214 -7.48 -8.06 8.60
C TYR A 214 -7.87 -7.93 10.07
N THR A 215 -6.87 -7.82 10.92
CA THR A 215 -7.03 -7.49 12.33
C THR A 215 -6.45 -6.08 12.52
N PRO A 216 -7.26 -5.10 12.95
CA PRO A 216 -6.75 -3.76 13.21
C PRO A 216 -5.58 -3.85 14.20
N PRO A 217 -4.44 -3.18 13.94
CA PRO A 217 -3.26 -3.30 14.78
C PRO A 217 -3.61 -2.98 16.24
N LYS A 218 -3.23 -3.87 17.15
CA LYS A 218 -3.28 -3.61 18.59
C LYS A 218 -2.32 -2.45 18.90
N LYS A 219 -2.78 -1.45 19.66
CA LYS A 219 -1.92 -0.39 20.23
C LYS A 219 -0.79 -1.06 21.05
N GLU A 220 0.41 -1.16 20.48
CA GLU A 220 1.58 -1.65 21.22
C GLU A 220 2.16 -0.53 22.11
N ALA A 221 2.46 -0.90 23.36
CA ALA A 221 2.94 -0.01 24.40
C ALA A 221 4.34 0.55 24.07
N LYS A 222 4.51 1.86 24.25
CA LYS A 222 5.81 2.52 24.09
C LYS A 222 6.82 2.00 25.12
N PRO A 223 8.08 1.71 24.74
CA PRO A 223 9.13 1.31 25.69
C PRO A 223 9.49 2.45 26.65
N ALA A 224 9.70 2.10 27.92
CA ALA A 224 10.08 3.02 28.99
C ALA A 224 11.41 3.72 28.71
N LYS A 225 11.42 5.07 28.75
CA LYS A 225 12.65 5.87 28.77
C LYS A 225 13.23 5.88 30.19
N ALA A 226 14.51 5.52 30.30
CA ALA A 226 15.31 5.66 31.52
C ALA A 226 15.53 7.14 31.90
N PRO A 227 15.77 7.46 33.19
CA PRO A 227 15.67 8.82 33.72
C PRO A 227 16.93 9.66 33.44
N ALA A 228 16.74 10.86 32.88
CA ALA A 228 17.79 11.89 32.77
C ALA A 228 17.66 12.91 33.91
N ALA A 229 18.81 13.30 34.44
CA ALA A 229 19.02 14.09 35.64
C ALA A 229 18.44 15.52 35.59
N ALA A 230 18.13 16.02 36.78
CA ALA A 230 17.51 17.32 37.05
C ALA A 230 18.45 18.52 36.79
N PRO A 231 17.93 19.66 36.31
CA PRO A 231 18.55 20.96 36.48
C PRO A 231 17.93 21.72 37.67
N GLU A 232 18.77 22.22 38.58
CA GLU A 232 18.39 23.11 39.69
C GLU A 232 18.03 24.53 39.19
N LYS A 233 16.97 25.12 39.77
CA LYS A 233 16.84 26.58 39.92
C LYS A 233 16.17 26.96 41.25
N LYS A 234 16.79 27.92 41.94
CA LYS A 234 16.41 28.50 43.24
C LYS A 234 15.17 29.43 43.17
N GLU A 235 14.34 29.26 44.21
CA GLU A 235 13.61 30.26 45.04
C GLU A 235 12.37 31.04 44.52
N LYS A 236 11.19 30.43 44.78
CA LYS A 236 9.92 30.85 45.47
C LYS A 236 9.81 32.28 46.04
N LYS A 237 8.66 32.98 46.22
CA LYS A 237 7.17 32.96 45.94
C LYS A 237 6.59 34.30 46.55
N PRO A 238 5.34 34.83 46.35
CA PRO A 238 4.02 34.19 46.64
C PRO A 238 2.80 34.56 45.71
N ALA A 239 1.96 33.60 45.25
CA ALA A 239 0.60 33.17 45.73
C ALA A 239 -0.58 34.14 45.38
N PRO A 240 -1.80 33.70 44.95
CA PRO A 240 -2.67 32.67 45.59
C PRO A 240 -3.37 31.64 44.64
N GLU A 241 -3.59 30.39 45.11
CA GLU A 241 -4.89 29.68 45.37
C GLU A 241 -5.55 29.11 44.10
N GLU A 242 -6.05 27.87 43.95
CA GLU A 242 -6.20 26.59 44.68
C GLU A 242 -6.38 25.54 43.54
N ALA A 243 -5.59 24.47 43.44
CA ALA A 243 -5.86 23.11 43.95
C ALA A 243 -7.16 22.45 43.44
N GLU A 244 -6.99 21.44 42.58
CA GLU A 244 -7.73 20.15 42.48
C GLU A 244 -7.31 19.48 41.16
N GLU A 245 -6.28 18.62 41.15
CA GLU A 245 -6.43 17.15 41.15
C GLU A 245 -7.49 16.64 40.16
N GLU A 246 -7.02 16.34 38.93
CA GLU A 246 -7.78 15.68 37.88
C GLU A 246 -8.16 14.24 38.30
N GLU A 247 -9.48 14.03 38.40
CA GLU A 247 -10.14 12.74 38.61
C GLU A 247 -9.84 11.73 37.48
N GLU A 248 -9.55 10.49 37.88
CA GLU A 248 -9.58 9.31 37.03
C GLU A 248 -11.00 9.10 36.43
N ALA A 249 -11.14 9.24 35.12
CA ALA A 249 -12.32 8.77 34.39
C ALA A 249 -12.11 7.35 33.82
N LYS A 250 -12.91 6.45 34.37
CA LYS A 250 -13.19 5.04 33.99
C LYS A 250 -13.64 4.86 32.52
N PRO A 251 -13.70 3.61 32.00
CA PRO A 251 -13.70 3.34 30.57
C PRO A 251 -14.97 3.86 29.87
N GLU A 252 -14.79 4.78 28.92
CA GLU A 252 -15.87 5.24 28.06
C GLU A 252 -16.25 4.19 27.01
N VAL A 253 -17.52 3.79 27.11
CA VAL A 253 -18.38 3.27 26.04
C VAL A 253 -18.03 3.95 24.71
N LYS A 254 -17.93 3.17 23.60
CA LYS A 254 -17.71 3.66 22.22
C LYS A 254 -18.30 5.07 22.03
N ALA A 255 -17.44 6.09 22.09
CA ALA A 255 -17.87 7.46 21.89
C ALA A 255 -18.43 7.58 20.47
N LYS A 256 -19.67 8.06 20.37
CA LYS A 256 -20.32 8.41 19.11
C LYS A 256 -19.52 9.51 18.43
N HIS A 257 -19.49 9.54 17.10
CA HIS A 257 -18.80 10.59 16.35
C HIS A 257 -19.32 11.96 16.83
N PRO A 258 -18.47 13.00 17.05
CA PRO A 258 -18.92 14.28 17.63
C PRO A 258 -20.12 14.90 16.91
N LEU A 259 -20.14 14.79 15.58
CA LEU A 259 -21.23 15.28 14.72
C LEU A 259 -22.53 14.45 14.76
N GLU A 260 -22.57 13.29 15.42
CA GLU A 260 -23.82 12.53 15.66
C GLU A 260 -24.79 13.28 16.59
N ALA A 261 -24.28 14.20 17.41
CA ALA A 261 -25.11 15.00 18.30
C ALA A 261 -25.91 16.09 17.56
N LEU A 262 -25.57 16.39 16.31
CA LEU A 262 -26.25 17.41 15.53
C LEU A 262 -27.65 16.95 15.08
N PRO A 263 -28.62 17.87 14.93
CA PRO A 263 -29.93 17.54 14.38
C PRO A 263 -29.81 16.87 13.01
N LYS A 264 -30.78 16.02 12.67
CA LYS A 264 -30.84 15.40 11.34
C LYS A 264 -30.89 16.51 10.26
N PRO A 265 -29.96 16.51 9.29
CA PRO A 265 -29.93 17.56 8.27
C PRO A 265 -31.11 17.42 7.31
N THR A 266 -31.57 18.56 6.79
CA THR A 266 -32.54 18.62 5.70
C THR A 266 -31.85 18.44 4.34
N LEU A 267 -30.60 18.91 4.20
CA LEU A 267 -29.76 18.57 3.06
C LEU A 267 -29.22 17.14 3.21
N ILE A 268 -29.73 16.22 2.38
CA ILE A 268 -29.25 14.84 2.31
C ILE A 268 -27.92 14.82 1.55
N LEU A 269 -26.82 14.67 2.28
CA LEU A 269 -25.47 14.72 1.71
C LEU A 269 -25.24 13.66 0.62
N ASP A 270 -25.87 12.49 0.71
CA ASP A 270 -25.77 11.44 -0.30
C ASP A 270 -26.40 11.83 -1.65
N ASP A 271 -27.45 12.66 -1.64
CA ASP A 271 -28.05 13.18 -2.88
C ASP A 271 -27.11 14.18 -3.56
N TRP A 272 -26.45 15.04 -2.77
CA TRP A 272 -25.39 15.90 -3.29
C TRP A 272 -24.26 15.08 -3.92
N LYS A 273 -23.73 14.09 -3.18
CA LYS A 273 -22.66 13.21 -3.68
C LYS A 273 -23.03 12.48 -4.97
N ARG A 274 -24.29 12.01 -5.06
CA ARG A 274 -24.82 11.37 -6.27
C ARG A 274 -24.92 12.37 -7.43
N LYS A 275 -25.43 13.58 -7.18
CA LYS A 275 -25.56 14.64 -8.19
C LYS A 275 -24.20 15.05 -8.74
N TYR A 276 -23.24 15.31 -7.86
CA TYR A 276 -21.87 15.65 -8.23
C TYR A 276 -21.17 14.55 -9.04
N SER A 277 -21.43 13.27 -8.73
CA SER A 277 -20.75 12.14 -9.39
C SER A 277 -21.30 11.78 -10.76
N ASN A 278 -22.56 12.11 -11.03
CA ASN A 278 -23.29 11.58 -12.18
C ASN A 278 -23.62 12.63 -13.25
N GLU A 279 -23.39 13.91 -12.96
CA GLU A 279 -23.83 15.03 -13.79
C GLU A 279 -22.66 15.99 -14.06
N ASP A 280 -22.79 16.82 -15.09
CA ASP A 280 -21.81 17.86 -15.38
C ASP A 280 -21.67 18.84 -14.20
N THR A 281 -20.44 19.05 -13.74
CA THR A 281 -20.18 19.77 -12.49
C THR A 281 -20.61 21.23 -12.58
N ARG A 282 -20.23 21.92 -13.66
CA ARG A 282 -20.45 23.37 -13.84
C ARG A 282 -21.90 23.70 -14.17
N SER A 283 -22.49 22.99 -15.13
CA SER A 283 -23.79 23.35 -15.68
C SER A 283 -24.98 22.74 -14.93
N VAL A 284 -24.76 21.67 -14.15
CA VAL A 284 -25.85 20.94 -13.48
C VAL A 284 -25.62 20.78 -11.98
N ALA A 285 -24.49 20.20 -11.56
CA ALA A 285 -24.29 19.85 -10.16
C ALA A 285 -24.12 21.08 -9.26
N LEU A 286 -23.29 22.05 -9.63
CA LEU A 286 -23.07 23.28 -8.85
C LEU A 286 -24.33 24.16 -8.73
N PRO A 287 -25.11 24.41 -9.80
CA PRO A 287 -26.41 25.08 -9.66
C PRO A 287 -27.35 24.36 -8.69
N TRP A 288 -27.43 23.03 -8.78
CA TRP A 288 -28.21 22.21 -7.87
C TRP A 288 -27.71 22.36 -6.42
N PHE A 289 -26.39 22.33 -6.20
CA PHE A 289 -25.80 22.52 -4.88
C PHE A 289 -26.23 23.85 -4.27
N TRP A 290 -26.10 24.96 -4.99
CA TRP A 290 -26.45 26.27 -4.46
C TRP A 290 -27.93 26.47 -4.19
N GLU A 291 -28.81 25.81 -4.95
CA GLU A 291 -30.26 25.79 -4.68
C GLU A 291 -30.60 25.03 -3.39
N HIS A 292 -29.83 23.98 -3.07
CA HIS A 292 -30.11 23.07 -1.95
C HIS A 292 -29.23 23.32 -0.72
N TYR A 293 -28.18 24.13 -0.83
CA TYR A 293 -27.22 24.40 0.24
C TYR A 293 -27.89 25.07 1.44
N LYS A 294 -27.55 24.57 2.64
CA LYS A 294 -28.11 25.01 3.93
C LYS A 294 -26.98 25.53 4.83
N PRO A 295 -26.73 26.86 4.86
CA PRO A 295 -25.62 27.43 5.62
C PRO A 295 -25.79 27.31 7.15
N ASP A 296 -27.02 27.05 7.60
CA ASP A 296 -27.35 26.75 9.00
C ASP A 296 -27.04 25.30 9.39
N GLU A 297 -26.87 24.40 8.42
CA GLU A 297 -26.55 22.98 8.64
C GLU A 297 -25.13 22.61 8.22
N TYR A 298 -24.58 23.26 7.21
CA TYR A 298 -23.26 22.96 6.68
C TYR A 298 -22.43 24.22 6.52
N SER A 299 -21.13 24.07 6.70
CA SER A 299 -20.14 25.11 6.46
C SER A 299 -19.20 24.70 5.33
N LEU A 300 -18.59 25.71 4.69
CA LEU A 300 -17.67 25.54 3.58
C LEU A 300 -16.26 25.89 4.03
N TRP A 301 -15.28 25.08 3.63
CA TRP A 301 -13.91 25.19 4.10
C TRP A 301 -12.92 25.00 2.97
N LYS A 302 -11.96 25.91 2.88
CA LYS A 302 -10.73 25.73 2.13
C LYS A 302 -9.72 24.98 3.00
N ILE A 303 -9.01 24.05 2.38
CA ILE A 303 -7.83 23.42 2.98
C ILE A 303 -6.58 23.71 2.15
N ASP A 304 -5.50 24.09 2.81
CA ASP A 304 -4.17 24.27 2.22
C ASP A 304 -3.19 23.34 2.93
N TYR A 305 -2.39 22.59 2.18
CA TYR A 305 -1.35 21.76 2.78
C TYR A 305 -0.15 22.63 3.19
N LYS A 306 0.36 22.41 4.41
CA LYS A 306 1.41 23.28 5.00
C LYS A 306 2.82 23.00 4.47
N TYR A 307 3.09 21.78 4.01
CA TYR A 307 4.44 21.30 3.67
C TYR A 307 4.62 21.13 2.15
N ASN A 308 4.21 22.13 1.36
CA ASN A 308 4.27 22.05 -0.11
C ASN A 308 5.70 21.90 -0.64
N ASP A 309 6.70 22.36 0.11
CA ASP A 309 8.13 22.22 -0.19
C ASP A 309 8.66 20.78 -0.07
N GLU A 310 7.94 19.90 0.64
CA GLU A 310 8.25 18.47 0.73
C GLU A 310 7.65 17.65 -0.43
N LEU A 311 6.80 18.28 -1.25
CA LEU A 311 6.13 17.60 -2.36
C LEU A 311 7.11 17.33 -3.52
N THR A 312 7.18 16.07 -3.92
CA THR A 312 8.06 15.61 -5.01
C THR A 312 7.25 15.35 -6.27
N LEU A 313 6.92 14.10 -6.58
CA LEU A 313 6.18 13.76 -7.79
C LEU A 313 4.68 14.00 -7.59
N THR A 314 4.00 14.59 -8.57
CA THR A 314 2.57 14.96 -8.47
C THR A 314 1.66 13.77 -8.13
N PHE A 315 1.97 12.57 -8.63
CA PHE A 315 1.23 11.36 -8.26
C PHE A 315 1.46 10.94 -6.78
N MET A 316 2.64 11.24 -6.20
CA MET A 316 2.90 11.00 -4.78
C MET A 316 2.14 12.01 -3.92
N SER A 317 2.10 13.27 -4.33
CA SER A 317 1.26 14.32 -3.73
C SER A 317 -0.23 13.94 -3.77
N SER A 318 -0.71 13.40 -4.89
CA SER A 318 -2.07 12.87 -5.03
C SER A 318 -2.32 11.65 -4.12
N ASN A 319 -1.32 10.78 -3.95
CA ASN A 319 -1.39 9.68 -2.99
C ASN A 319 -1.47 10.16 -1.54
N LEU A 320 -0.80 11.27 -1.19
CA LEU A 320 -0.92 11.92 0.12
C LEU A 320 -2.38 12.33 0.39
N ILE A 321 -3.02 13.01 -0.57
CA ILE A 321 -4.45 13.39 -0.49
C ILE A 321 -5.31 12.14 -0.25
N GLY A 322 -5.05 11.05 -1.00
CA GLY A 322 -5.78 9.80 -0.85
C GLY A 322 -5.59 9.17 0.54
N GLY A 323 -4.38 9.25 1.09
CA GLY A 323 -4.10 8.84 2.46
C GLY A 323 -4.91 9.62 3.48
N PHE A 324 -4.95 10.95 3.34
CA PHE A 324 -5.73 11.83 4.23
C PHE A 324 -7.22 11.48 4.15
N PHE A 325 -7.76 11.31 2.94
CA PHE A 325 -9.16 10.94 2.72
C PHE A 325 -9.52 9.60 3.35
N ASN A 326 -8.64 8.60 3.25
CA ASN A 326 -8.86 7.31 3.90
C ASN A 326 -8.94 7.44 5.43
N ARG A 327 -8.20 8.38 6.01
CA ARG A 327 -8.22 8.66 7.46
C ARG A 327 -9.47 9.46 7.88
N LEU A 328 -10.14 10.13 6.95
CA LEU A 328 -11.42 10.82 7.16
C LEU A 328 -12.66 9.90 7.05
N GLU A 329 -12.50 8.59 6.82
CA GLU A 329 -13.62 7.67 6.55
C GLU A 329 -14.66 7.65 7.69
N ALA A 330 -14.26 7.87 8.94
CA ALA A 330 -15.19 7.99 10.07
C ALA A 330 -16.17 9.17 9.91
N SER A 331 -15.76 10.21 9.19
CA SER A 331 -16.54 11.41 8.94
C SER A 331 -17.26 11.39 7.59
N ARG A 332 -17.25 10.26 6.87
CA ARG A 332 -17.85 10.15 5.53
C ARG A 332 -19.30 10.60 5.45
N LYS A 333 -20.11 10.38 6.49
CA LYS A 333 -21.52 10.80 6.53
C LYS A 333 -21.71 12.30 6.75
N TYR A 334 -20.66 13.01 7.13
CA TYR A 334 -20.69 14.41 7.55
C TYR A 334 -19.87 15.33 6.64
N LEU A 335 -19.18 14.77 5.66
CA LEU A 335 -18.17 15.47 4.89
C LEU A 335 -18.26 15.10 3.41
N PHE A 336 -18.12 16.11 2.56
CA PHE A 336 -17.85 15.99 1.13
C PHE A 336 -16.75 16.98 0.78
N GLY A 337 -15.86 16.64 -0.15
CA GLY A 337 -14.93 17.64 -0.66
C GLY A 337 -14.06 17.12 -1.79
N ALA A 338 -13.31 18.03 -2.38
CA ALA A 338 -12.28 17.69 -3.34
C ALA A 338 -10.98 18.40 -2.97
N ALA A 339 -9.86 17.72 -3.17
CA ALA A 339 -8.54 18.28 -3.04
C ALA A 339 -7.69 17.87 -4.23
N SER A 340 -6.90 18.81 -4.72
CA SER A 340 -6.14 18.70 -5.95
C SER A 340 -4.68 19.05 -5.73
N VAL A 341 -3.83 18.44 -6.54
CA VAL A 341 -2.44 18.80 -6.75
C VAL A 341 -2.39 19.75 -7.94
N TYR A 342 -1.81 20.93 -7.74
CA TYR A 342 -1.54 21.89 -8.80
C TYR A 342 -0.03 22.05 -8.98
N GLY A 343 0.44 22.11 -10.21
CA GLY A 343 1.85 22.27 -10.57
C GLY A 343 2.48 21.03 -11.22
N GLN A 344 3.77 20.88 -11.00
CA GLN A 344 4.60 19.85 -11.63
C GLN A 344 5.52 19.17 -10.61
N ALA A 345 6.27 18.17 -11.05
CA ALA A 345 7.20 17.44 -10.18
C ALA A 345 8.21 18.39 -9.51
N ASN A 346 8.33 18.29 -8.19
CA ASN A 346 9.16 19.09 -7.28
C ASN A 346 8.75 20.57 -7.16
N ASP A 347 7.59 20.94 -7.71
CA ASP A 347 7.06 22.30 -7.69
C ASP A 347 5.54 22.21 -7.83
N SER A 348 4.91 21.72 -6.77
CA SER A 348 3.47 21.52 -6.70
C SER A 348 2.92 21.96 -5.35
N VAL A 349 1.62 22.22 -5.30
CA VAL A 349 0.88 22.60 -4.10
C VAL A 349 -0.37 21.74 -3.98
N ILE A 350 -0.79 21.46 -2.74
CA ILE A 350 -2.07 20.78 -2.46
C ILE A 350 -3.05 21.77 -1.88
N GLN A 351 -4.22 21.87 -2.50
CA GLN A 351 -5.32 22.71 -2.06
C GLN A 351 -6.66 22.03 -2.33
N GLY A 352 -7.64 22.26 -1.47
CA GLY A 352 -8.97 21.67 -1.61
C GLY A 352 -10.08 22.50 -1.01
N ALA A 353 -11.31 22.06 -1.26
CA ALA A 353 -12.51 22.66 -0.70
C ALA A 353 -13.52 21.60 -0.24
N PHE A 354 -14.09 21.82 0.94
CA PHE A 354 -14.92 20.86 1.68
C PHE A 354 -16.22 21.48 2.15
N LEU A 355 -17.28 20.67 2.07
CA LEU A 355 -18.57 20.86 2.71
C LEU A 355 -18.59 20.01 3.99
N VAL A 356 -18.74 20.67 5.14
CA VAL A 356 -18.66 20.06 6.47
C VAL A 356 -20.00 20.21 7.18
N ARG A 357 -20.51 19.14 7.78
CA ARG A 357 -21.70 19.21 8.64
C ARG A 357 -21.37 19.98 9.91
N GLY A 358 -22.17 21.00 10.21
CA GLY A 358 -21.96 21.90 11.34
C GLY A 358 -21.14 23.13 10.96
N ASP A 359 -20.81 23.94 11.96
CA ASP A 359 -20.19 25.26 11.76
C ASP A 359 -18.65 25.26 11.87
N GLU A 360 -18.08 24.17 12.38
CA GLU A 360 -16.65 23.99 12.64
C GLU A 360 -16.06 22.87 11.78
N ALA A 361 -14.82 23.05 11.31
CA ALA A 361 -14.10 22.03 10.55
C ALA A 361 -13.66 20.86 11.44
N LEU A 362 -12.99 21.16 12.55
CA LEU A 362 -12.21 20.17 13.31
C LEU A 362 -13.00 18.93 13.73
N PRO A 363 -14.27 19.00 14.18
CA PRO A 363 -15.04 17.79 14.53
C PRO A 363 -15.27 16.80 13.38
N ALA A 364 -15.02 17.21 12.12
CA ALA A 364 -15.07 16.35 10.94
C ALA A 364 -13.69 15.90 10.44
N PHE A 365 -12.60 16.53 10.91
CA PHE A 365 -11.24 16.26 10.43
C PHE A 365 -10.32 15.67 11.50
N ASP A 366 -10.60 15.88 12.79
CA ASP A 366 -9.80 15.39 13.92
C ASP A 366 -9.70 13.86 14.02
N VAL A 367 -10.62 13.15 13.36
CA VAL A 367 -10.58 11.70 13.16
C VAL A 367 -9.34 11.25 12.37
N ALA A 368 -8.75 12.14 11.55
CA ALA A 368 -7.55 11.88 10.78
C ALA A 368 -6.32 12.42 11.51
N PRO A 369 -5.39 11.58 12.00
CA PRO A 369 -4.28 12.01 12.86
C PRO A 369 -3.29 13.03 12.24
N ASP A 370 -3.37 13.25 10.94
CA ASP A 370 -2.54 14.18 10.18
C ASP A 370 -3.30 15.45 9.74
N TRP A 371 -4.51 15.70 10.26
CA TRP A 371 -5.30 16.90 9.96
C TRP A 371 -4.53 18.21 10.20
N GLU A 372 -3.62 18.23 11.19
CA GLU A 372 -2.77 19.38 11.51
C GLU A 372 -1.81 19.76 10.38
N SER A 373 -1.60 18.87 9.40
CA SER A 373 -0.81 19.15 8.20
C SER A 373 -1.52 20.09 7.22
N TYR A 374 -2.79 20.38 7.48
CA TYR A 374 -3.62 21.28 6.69
C TYR A 374 -3.97 22.53 7.50
N GLU A 375 -4.05 23.65 6.80
CA GLU A 375 -4.65 24.88 7.29
C GLU A 375 -6.10 24.95 6.82
N PHE A 376 -7.01 25.33 7.73
CA PHE A 376 -8.45 25.37 7.47
C PHE A 376 -8.91 26.82 7.46
N THR A 377 -9.41 27.28 6.33
CA THR A 377 -9.99 28.62 6.19
C THR A 377 -11.47 28.50 5.89
N LYS A 378 -12.32 29.10 6.73
CA LYS A 378 -13.77 29.09 6.52
C LYS A 378 -14.13 30.00 5.35
N LEU A 379 -14.96 29.49 4.43
CA LEU A 379 -15.43 30.20 3.25
C LEU A 379 -16.80 30.81 3.51
N ASP A 380 -17.00 32.04 3.03
CA ASP A 380 -18.26 32.77 3.13
C ASP A 380 -19.03 32.68 1.81
N PRO A 381 -20.15 31.93 1.74
CA PRO A 381 -20.91 31.75 0.50
C PRO A 381 -21.57 33.03 -0.02
N SER A 382 -21.63 34.09 0.79
CA SER A 382 -22.12 35.41 0.37
C SER A 382 -21.07 36.21 -0.42
N LYS A 383 -19.79 35.85 -0.32
CA LYS A 383 -18.70 36.49 -1.06
C LYS A 383 -18.54 35.82 -2.43
N PRO A 384 -18.60 36.59 -3.53
CA PRO A 384 -18.40 36.05 -4.88
C PRO A 384 -17.06 35.30 -5.03
N GLU A 385 -16.00 35.76 -4.37
CA GLU A 385 -14.66 35.19 -4.47
C GLU A 385 -14.57 33.80 -3.83
N ASP A 386 -15.16 33.62 -2.64
CA ASP A 386 -15.18 32.34 -1.92
C ASP A 386 -16.09 31.33 -2.64
N LYS A 387 -17.18 31.83 -3.23
CA LYS A 387 -18.07 31.04 -4.09
C LYS A 387 -17.34 30.55 -5.34
N GLU A 388 -16.66 31.44 -6.06
CA GLU A 388 -15.88 31.07 -7.25
C GLU A 388 -14.75 30.10 -6.89
N PHE A 389 -14.07 30.30 -5.76
CA PHE A 389 -13.04 29.39 -5.26
C PHE A 389 -13.58 27.96 -5.10
N LEU A 390 -14.71 27.80 -4.41
CA LEU A 390 -15.34 26.50 -4.20
C LEU A 390 -15.68 25.83 -5.53
N GLU A 391 -16.33 26.57 -6.44
CA GLU A 391 -16.74 26.05 -7.73
C GLU A 391 -15.54 25.60 -8.56
N ASN A 392 -14.43 26.35 -8.53
CA ASN A 392 -13.19 25.98 -9.21
C ASN A 392 -12.58 24.69 -8.61
N GLN A 393 -12.52 24.59 -7.28
CA GLN A 393 -11.96 23.40 -6.62
C GLN A 393 -12.79 22.15 -6.77
N TRP A 394 -14.09 22.28 -6.98
CA TRP A 394 -14.95 21.12 -7.28
C TRP A 394 -15.02 20.77 -8.76
N SER A 395 -14.72 21.70 -9.67
CA SER A 395 -14.78 21.45 -11.12
C SER A 395 -13.45 21.01 -11.75
N TRP A 396 -12.31 21.30 -11.10
CA TRP A 396 -10.96 20.84 -11.50
C TRP A 396 -10.52 21.37 -12.88
N ASP A 397 -11.12 22.46 -13.34
CA ASP A 397 -11.03 22.94 -14.72
C ASP A 397 -10.28 24.28 -14.85
N LYS A 398 -9.78 24.82 -13.74
CA LYS A 398 -9.00 26.08 -13.72
C LYS A 398 -7.68 25.93 -12.95
N PRO A 399 -6.62 26.65 -13.36
CA PRO A 399 -5.42 26.80 -12.56
C PRO A 399 -5.69 27.64 -11.30
N ILE A 400 -4.74 27.61 -10.36
CA ILE A 400 -4.78 28.45 -9.16
C ILE A 400 -3.60 29.39 -9.10
N GLU A 401 -3.73 30.48 -8.34
CA GLU A 401 -2.61 31.36 -7.99
C GLU A 401 -2.24 31.20 -6.52
N VAL A 402 -0.96 30.93 -6.27
CA VAL A 402 -0.39 30.84 -4.93
C VAL A 402 0.86 31.71 -4.90
N ASN A 403 0.91 32.69 -3.99
CA ASN A 403 2.03 33.62 -3.83
C ASN A 403 2.46 34.32 -5.14
N GLY A 404 1.50 34.72 -5.98
CA GLY A 404 1.76 35.41 -7.25
C GLY A 404 2.29 34.50 -8.37
N LYS A 405 2.23 33.18 -8.19
CA LYS A 405 2.59 32.18 -9.19
C LYS A 405 1.37 31.34 -9.56
N THR A 406 1.17 31.15 -10.86
CA THR A 406 0.12 30.28 -11.41
C THR A 406 0.54 28.82 -11.40
N TYR A 407 -0.33 27.93 -10.93
CA TYR A 407 -0.14 26.49 -10.90
C TYR A 407 -1.28 25.80 -11.66
N GLU A 408 -0.93 25.07 -12.72
CA GLU A 408 -1.87 24.27 -13.53
C GLU A 408 -2.37 23.05 -12.77
N TRP A 409 -3.60 22.61 -13.03
CA TRP A 409 -4.13 21.39 -12.40
C TRP A 409 -3.38 20.15 -12.90
N ALA A 410 -2.98 19.27 -11.97
CA ALA A 410 -2.19 18.08 -12.30
C ALA A 410 -2.93 16.76 -11.97
N ASP A 411 -3.51 16.66 -10.78
CA ASP A 411 -4.26 15.48 -10.32
C ASP A 411 -5.15 15.87 -9.14
N GLY A 412 -6.11 15.03 -8.76
CA GLY A 412 -7.01 15.33 -7.63
C GLY A 412 -7.86 14.17 -7.19
N LYS A 413 -8.48 14.32 -6.01
CA LYS A 413 -9.35 13.31 -5.41
C LYS A 413 -10.60 13.95 -4.84
N VAL A 414 -11.68 13.18 -4.87
CA VAL A 414 -12.97 13.52 -4.24
C VAL A 414 -13.18 12.64 -3.02
N PHE A 415 -13.50 13.26 -1.88
CA PHE A 415 -13.98 12.59 -0.69
C PHE A 415 -15.51 12.59 -0.70
N LYS A 416 -16.11 11.40 -0.82
CA LYS A 416 -17.55 11.22 -0.88
C LYS A 416 -17.98 9.88 -0.28
#